data_AF-A0A6N8NRR1-F1
#
_entry.id   AF-A0A6N8NRR1-F1
#
_cell.length_a   1.000
_cell.length_b   1.000
_cell.length_c   1.000
_cell.angle_alpha   90.00
_cell.angle_beta   90.00
_cell.angle_gamma   90.00
#
_symmetry.space_group_name_H-M   'P 1'
#
loop_
_entity.id
_entity.type
_entity.pdbx_description
1 polymer ?
#
loop_
_entity_poly.entity_id
_entity_poly.type
_entity_poly.pdbx_seq_one_letter_code
_entity_poly.pdbx_strand_id
1 'polypeptide(L)'
;TGSRRLLVTLTALFAALCGLYLLIGGGWLVAIGGSWYYPIAGLVMLGVAWMLWRSKRAALWLYAALLLGTMIWGVWEVGFDFWALTPRSDILVFFGIWLILPFVWRRLVIPASGAVAALVVALLISGGILTWAGFNDPQEINGTLSANATPAEAISPVADQDWPAYGRNQEGQRFSPLKQINADNVHNL
;
A
#
# COMPACT_ATOMS: atom_id res chain seq x y z
N THR A 1 0.82 -32.57 13.23
CA THR A 1 1.77 -32.50 12.09
C THR A 1 1.14 -31.96 10.81
N GLY A 2 -0.13 -32.27 10.48
CA GLY A 2 -0.82 -31.76 9.27
C GLY A 2 -0.99 -30.23 9.17
N SER A 3 -1.46 -29.57 10.24
CA SER A 3 -1.64 -28.10 10.27
C SER A 3 -0.35 -27.30 10.00
N ARG A 4 0.82 -27.82 10.39
CA ARG A 4 2.12 -27.17 10.14
C ARG A 4 2.49 -27.15 8.66
N ARG A 5 2.24 -28.25 7.94
CA ARG A 5 2.49 -28.29 6.51
C ARG A 5 1.49 -27.44 5.74
N LEU A 6 0.21 -27.47 6.14
CA LEU A 6 -0.84 -26.66 5.50
C LEU A 6 -0.50 -25.17 5.50
N LEU A 7 -0.10 -24.61 6.65
CA LEU A 7 0.22 -23.18 6.74
C LEU A 7 1.39 -22.77 5.85
N VAL A 8 2.47 -23.55 5.85
CA VAL A 8 3.64 -23.29 5.00
C VAL A 8 3.27 -23.38 3.53
N THR A 9 2.47 -24.38 3.14
CA THR A 9 1.97 -24.53 1.77
C THR A 9 1.09 -23.35 1.36
N LEU A 10 0.16 -22.91 2.20
CA LEU A 10 -0.69 -21.74 1.90
C LEU A 10 0.13 -20.46 1.78
N THR A 11 1.10 -20.25 2.68
CA THR A 11 1.99 -19.08 2.64
C THR A 11 2.86 -19.09 1.38
N ALA A 12 3.40 -20.25 0.99
CA ALA A 12 4.17 -20.41 -0.23
C ALA A 12 3.30 -20.26 -1.50
N LEU A 13 2.08 -20.78 -1.48
CA LEU A 13 1.12 -20.66 -2.59
C LEU A 13 0.74 -19.19 -2.81
N PHE A 14 0.42 -18.47 -1.73
CA PHE A 14 0.15 -17.04 -1.80
C PHE A 14 1.34 -16.28 -2.40
N ALA A 15 2.55 -16.50 -1.89
CA ALA A 15 3.76 -15.90 -2.44
C ALA A 15 3.97 -16.25 -3.92
N ALA A 16 3.69 -17.49 -4.32
CA ALA A 16 3.82 -17.93 -5.70
C ALA A 16 2.81 -17.22 -6.63
N LEU A 17 1.56 -17.06 -6.19
CA LEU A 17 0.53 -16.34 -6.93
C LEU A 17 0.89 -14.85 -7.09
N CYS A 18 1.36 -14.21 -6.02
CA CYS A 18 1.86 -12.84 -6.09
C CYS A 18 3.05 -12.72 -7.05
N GLY A 19 4.02 -13.64 -6.96
CA GLY A 19 5.19 -13.66 -7.84
C GLY A 19 4.83 -13.87 -9.31
N LEU A 20 3.90 -14.78 -9.62
CA LEU A 20 3.38 -14.99 -10.97
C LEU A 20 2.66 -13.75 -11.50
N TYR A 21 1.81 -13.13 -10.68
CA TYR A 21 1.09 -11.92 -11.05
C TYR A 21 2.06 -10.79 -11.41
N LEU A 22 3.08 -10.55 -10.55
CA LEU A 22 4.12 -9.56 -10.80
C LEU A 22 4.97 -9.88 -12.03
N LEU A 23 5.28 -11.15 -12.27
CA LEU A 23 6.07 -11.58 -13.41
C LEU A 23 5.33 -11.40 -14.73
N ILE A 24 4.07 -11.85 -14.80
CA ILE A 24 3.25 -11.78 -16.01
C ILE A 24 2.83 -10.34 -16.27
N GLY A 25 2.26 -9.67 -15.26
CA GLY A 25 1.84 -8.27 -15.37
C GLY A 25 3.03 -7.33 -15.59
N GLY A 26 4.16 -7.59 -14.94
CA GLY A 26 5.41 -6.86 -15.14
C GLY A 26 6.02 -7.09 -16.53
N GLY A 27 5.93 -8.31 -17.06
CA GLY A 27 6.33 -8.59 -18.44
C GLY A 27 5.50 -7.80 -19.46
N TRP A 28 4.19 -7.73 -19.24
CA TRP A 28 3.30 -6.87 -20.04
C TRP A 28 3.66 -5.39 -19.89
N LEU A 29 3.91 -4.94 -18.66
CA LEU A 29 4.29 -3.56 -18.36
C LEU A 29 5.58 -3.15 -19.09
N VAL A 30 6.58 -4.03 -19.11
CA VAL A 30 7.82 -3.81 -19.87
C VAL A 30 7.53 -3.70 -21.37
N ALA A 31 6.63 -4.51 -21.92
CA ALA A 31 6.28 -4.47 -23.33
C ALA A 31 5.64 -3.13 -23.76
N ILE A 32 4.95 -2.44 -22.84
CA ILE A 32 4.39 -1.10 -23.07
C ILE A 32 5.32 0.04 -22.62
N GLY A 33 6.60 -0.26 -22.32
CA GLY A 33 7.63 0.73 -22.00
C GLY A 33 7.69 1.16 -20.52
N GLY A 34 7.05 0.40 -19.62
CA GLY A 34 7.09 0.66 -18.19
C GLY A 34 8.29 0.02 -17.47
N SER A 35 8.22 -0.01 -16.13
CA SER A 35 9.35 -0.41 -15.28
C SER A 35 9.67 -1.91 -15.34
N TRP A 36 10.96 -2.22 -15.48
CA TRP A 36 11.54 -3.57 -15.39
C TRP A 36 11.59 -4.13 -13.97
N TYR A 37 11.26 -3.30 -12.97
CA TYR A 37 11.28 -3.72 -11.57
C TYR A 37 10.31 -4.86 -11.28
N TYR A 38 9.07 -4.78 -11.77
CA TYR A 38 8.01 -5.75 -11.47
C TYR A 38 8.31 -7.18 -11.91
N PRO A 39 8.81 -7.47 -13.13
CA PRO A 39 9.17 -8.84 -13.48
C PRO A 39 10.35 -9.37 -12.65
N ILE A 40 11.33 -8.51 -12.32
CA ILE A 40 12.45 -8.89 -11.44
C ILE A 40 11.93 -9.23 -10.04
N ALA A 41 11.09 -8.37 -9.46
CA ALA A 41 10.44 -8.60 -8.17
C ALA A 41 9.61 -9.89 -8.17
N GLY A 42 8.89 -10.17 -9.26
CA GLY A 42 8.15 -11.41 -9.47
C GLY A 42 9.05 -12.65 -9.39
N LEU A 43 10.19 -12.65 -10.09
CA LEU A 43 11.17 -13.74 -10.03
C LEU A 43 11.73 -13.95 -8.61
N VAL A 44 12.08 -12.86 -7.92
CA VAL A 44 12.57 -12.94 -6.54
C VAL A 44 11.50 -13.50 -5.61
N MET A 45 10.24 -13.06 -5.75
CA MET A 45 9.10 -13.55 -4.96
C MET A 45 8.81 -15.03 -5.23
N LEU A 46 8.96 -15.51 -6.46
CA LEU A 46 8.90 -16.95 -6.77
C LEU A 46 10.04 -17.73 -6.10
N GLY A 47 11.23 -17.15 -6.04
CA GLY A 47 12.35 -17.69 -5.27
C GLY A 47 12.03 -17.82 -3.77
N VAL A 48 11.40 -16.79 -3.19
CA VAL A 48 10.91 -16.81 -1.80
C VAL A 48 9.87 -17.92 -1.60
N ALA A 49 8.87 -18.00 -2.48
CA ALA A 49 7.83 -19.04 -2.44
C ALA A 49 8.41 -20.45 -2.45
N TRP A 50 9.37 -20.70 -3.35
CA TRP A 50 10.06 -21.99 -3.45
C TRP A 50 10.87 -22.31 -2.18
N MET A 51 11.59 -21.33 -1.63
CA MET A 51 12.32 -21.50 -0.38
C MET A 51 11.40 -21.74 0.82
N LEU A 52 10.25 -21.07 0.89
CA LEU A 52 9.23 -21.29 1.91
C LEU A 52 8.66 -22.72 1.82
N TRP A 53 8.35 -23.19 0.61
CA TRP A 53 7.89 -24.57 0.40
C TRP A 53 8.93 -25.61 0.85
N ARG A 54 10.21 -25.32 0.63
CA ARG A 54 11.35 -26.12 1.14
C ARG A 54 11.67 -25.86 2.62
N SER A 55 10.91 -25.00 3.31
CA SER A 55 11.11 -24.61 4.71
C SER A 55 12.51 -24.07 5.02
N LYS A 56 13.13 -23.35 4.07
CA LYS A 56 14.48 -22.80 4.18
C LYS A 56 14.49 -21.40 4.83
N ARG A 57 15.40 -21.17 5.77
CA ARG A 57 15.63 -19.85 6.42
C ARG A 57 15.99 -18.73 5.44
N ALA A 58 16.61 -19.08 4.32
CA ALA A 58 17.02 -18.12 3.29
C ALA A 58 15.82 -17.38 2.67
N ALA A 59 14.60 -17.93 2.79
CA ALA A 59 13.38 -17.26 2.35
C ALA A 59 13.21 -15.88 3.01
N LEU A 60 13.44 -15.78 4.33
CA LEU A 60 13.26 -14.53 5.06
C LEU A 60 14.32 -13.48 4.67
N TRP A 61 15.55 -13.92 4.42
CA TRP A 61 16.62 -13.04 3.93
C TRP A 61 16.33 -12.51 2.53
N LEU A 62 15.95 -13.40 1.61
CA LEU A 62 15.62 -13.03 0.25
C LEU A 62 14.40 -12.10 0.21
N TYR A 63 13.42 -12.36 1.09
CA TYR A 63 12.25 -11.51 1.23
C TYR A 63 12.56 -10.14 1.83
N ALA A 64 13.43 -10.07 2.84
CA ALA A 64 13.89 -8.80 3.40
C ALA A 64 14.64 -7.96 2.33
N ALA A 65 15.47 -8.61 1.51
CA ALA A 65 16.14 -7.96 0.39
C ALA A 65 15.15 -7.47 -0.67
N LEU A 66 14.12 -8.26 -1.00
CA LEU A 66 13.05 -7.85 -1.90
C LEU A 66 12.36 -6.59 -1.38
N LEU A 67 11.91 -6.60 -0.12
CA LEU A 67 11.20 -5.49 0.51
C LEU A 67 12.02 -4.20 0.52
N LEU A 68 13.29 -4.28 0.94
CA LEU A 68 14.20 -3.12 0.92
C LEU A 68 14.49 -2.65 -0.51
N GLY A 69 14.67 -3.58 -1.44
CA GLY A 69 14.80 -3.26 -2.86
C GLY A 69 13.57 -2.53 -3.41
N THR A 70 12.35 -2.95 -3.00
CA THR A 70 11.12 -2.25 -3.36
C THR A 70 11.07 -0.84 -2.78
N MET A 71 11.46 -0.67 -1.51
CA MET A 71 11.53 0.65 -0.88
C MET A 71 12.46 1.59 -1.63
N ILE A 72 13.69 1.13 -1.88
CA ILE A 72 14.72 1.95 -2.54
C ILE A 72 14.27 2.30 -3.95
N TRP A 73 13.77 1.32 -4.71
CA TRP A 73 13.25 1.56 -6.06
C TRP A 73 12.03 2.51 -6.04
N GLY A 74 11.09 2.30 -5.11
CA GLY A 74 9.91 3.14 -5.00
C GLY A 74 10.28 4.60 -4.71
N VAL A 75 11.16 4.84 -3.75
CA VAL A 75 11.64 6.20 -3.43
C VAL A 75 12.40 6.81 -4.59
N TRP A 76 13.16 6.01 -5.34
CA TRP A 76 13.85 6.49 -6.55
C TRP A 76 12.87 6.91 -7.66
N GLU A 77 11.77 6.18 -7.83
CA GLU A 77 10.81 6.42 -8.92
C GLU A 77 9.86 7.60 -8.64
N VAL A 78 9.39 7.72 -7.39
CA VAL A 78 8.31 8.67 -7.02
C VAL A 78 8.67 9.59 -5.85
N GLY A 79 9.89 9.50 -5.32
CA GLY A 79 10.28 10.25 -4.13
C GLY A 79 9.52 9.79 -2.88
N PHE A 80 9.25 10.72 -1.98
CA PHE A 80 8.47 10.47 -0.74
C PHE A 80 6.97 10.77 -0.91
N ASP A 81 6.43 10.55 -2.11
CA ASP A 81 4.99 10.58 -2.37
C ASP A 81 4.32 9.39 -1.67
N PHE A 82 3.53 9.66 -0.63
CA PHE A 82 2.91 8.62 0.19
C PHE A 82 1.91 7.78 -0.61
N TRP A 83 1.10 8.45 -1.44
CA TRP A 83 0.07 7.80 -2.26
C TRP A 83 0.66 6.92 -3.35
N ALA A 84 1.83 7.28 -3.87
CA ALA A 84 2.53 6.48 -4.85
C ALA A 84 3.33 5.33 -4.18
N LEU A 85 3.97 5.56 -3.03
CA LEU A 85 4.76 4.54 -2.33
C LEU A 85 3.91 3.42 -1.72
N THR A 86 2.75 3.77 -1.16
CA THR A 86 1.88 2.82 -0.45
C THR A 86 1.46 1.62 -1.30
N PRO A 87 0.84 1.77 -2.50
CA PRO A 87 0.43 0.64 -3.33
C PRO A 87 1.59 -0.13 -3.97
N ARG A 88 2.82 0.40 -3.94
CA ARG A 88 4.02 -0.32 -4.38
C ARG A 88 4.53 -1.28 -3.31
N SER A 89 4.14 -1.07 -2.06
CA SER A 89 4.76 -1.71 -0.89
C SER A 89 3.81 -2.43 0.05
N ASP A 90 2.54 -2.05 0.08
CA ASP A 90 1.47 -2.61 0.89
C ASP A 90 1.51 -4.15 1.02
N ILE A 91 1.39 -4.88 -0.08
CA ILE A 91 1.37 -6.35 -0.09
C ILE A 91 2.67 -6.91 0.50
N LEU A 92 3.81 -6.28 0.22
CA LEU A 92 5.10 -6.73 0.72
C LEU A 92 5.30 -6.41 2.21
N VAL A 93 4.82 -5.27 2.70
CA VAL A 93 4.88 -4.97 4.12
C VAL A 93 3.99 -5.92 4.91
N PHE A 94 2.73 -6.10 4.49
CA PHE A 94 1.79 -7.00 5.18
C PHE A 94 2.23 -8.45 5.14
N PHE A 95 2.75 -8.92 4.00
CA PHE A 95 3.26 -10.28 3.91
C PHE A 95 4.56 -10.45 4.70
N GLY A 96 5.41 -9.43 4.79
CA GLY A 96 6.56 -9.42 5.71
C GLY A 96 6.15 -9.53 7.18
N ILE A 97 5.14 -8.77 7.60
CA ILE A 97 4.55 -8.86 8.95
C ILE A 97 4.04 -10.28 9.19
N TRP A 98 3.31 -10.87 8.23
CA TRP A 98 2.85 -12.26 8.34
C TRP A 98 4.01 -13.25 8.55
N LEU A 99 5.10 -13.11 7.81
CA LEU A 99 6.26 -14.00 7.89
C LEU A 99 6.99 -13.96 9.24
N ILE A 100 6.98 -12.83 9.96
CA ILE A 100 7.62 -12.71 11.29
C ILE A 100 6.72 -13.19 12.44
N LEU A 101 5.44 -13.48 12.20
CA LEU A 101 4.54 -13.95 13.25
C LEU A 101 5.04 -15.28 13.84
N PRO A 102 5.08 -15.46 15.18
CA PRO A 102 5.67 -16.62 15.84
C PRO A 102 5.18 -17.96 15.30
N PHE A 103 3.91 -18.07 14.92
CA PHE A 103 3.34 -19.30 14.40
C PHE A 103 3.71 -19.58 12.94
N VAL A 104 4.29 -18.63 12.20
CA VAL A 104 4.79 -18.80 10.83
C VAL A 104 6.28 -19.14 10.86
N TRP A 105 7.12 -18.29 11.45
CA TRP A 105 8.57 -18.50 11.42
C TRP A 105 9.05 -19.67 12.29
N ARG A 106 8.43 -19.95 13.45
CA ARG A 106 8.80 -21.13 14.28
C ARG A 106 8.51 -22.46 13.56
N ARG A 107 7.73 -22.43 12.48
CA ARG A 107 7.47 -23.61 11.64
C ARG A 107 8.56 -23.84 10.60
N LEU A 108 9.45 -22.88 10.36
CA LEU A 108 10.68 -23.07 9.58
C LEU A 108 11.67 -23.91 10.42
N VAL A 109 12.45 -24.77 9.76
CA VAL A 109 13.32 -25.75 10.44
C VAL A 109 14.64 -25.04 10.81
N ILE A 110 15.03 -25.02 12.10
CA ILE A 110 16.26 -24.42 12.73
C ILE A 110 16.05 -22.97 13.25
N PRO A 111 16.62 -22.54 14.40
CA PRO A 111 16.41 -21.20 14.97
C PRO A 111 16.73 -20.08 13.97
N ALA A 112 15.70 -19.35 13.55
CA ALA A 112 15.80 -18.29 12.53
C ALA A 112 15.99 -16.89 13.14
N SER A 113 16.56 -16.77 14.35
CA SER A 113 16.66 -15.49 15.07
C SER A 113 17.29 -14.38 14.24
N GLY A 114 18.40 -14.66 13.53
CA GLY A 114 19.05 -13.67 12.68
C GLY A 114 18.25 -13.28 11.43
N ALA A 115 17.55 -14.24 10.81
CA ALA A 115 16.76 -13.97 9.60
C ALA A 115 15.46 -13.21 9.91
N VAL A 116 14.85 -13.50 11.06
CA VAL A 116 13.70 -12.75 11.58
C VAL A 116 14.13 -11.36 11.99
N ALA A 117 15.26 -11.20 12.69
CA ALA A 117 15.80 -9.89 13.03
C ALA A 117 16.04 -9.03 11.79
N ALA A 118 16.63 -9.60 10.73
CA ALA A 118 16.83 -8.89 9.46
C ALA A 118 15.52 -8.43 8.82
N LEU A 119 14.50 -9.30 8.80
CA LEU A 119 13.19 -8.94 8.26
C LEU A 119 12.48 -7.88 9.13
N VAL A 120 12.62 -7.95 10.46
CA VAL A 120 12.12 -6.91 11.37
C VAL A 120 12.80 -5.58 11.08
N VAL A 121 14.12 -5.55 10.92
CA VAL A 121 14.85 -4.32 10.55
C VAL A 121 14.37 -3.79 9.21
N ALA A 122 14.17 -4.64 8.20
CA ALA A 122 13.64 -4.24 6.90
C ALA A 122 12.23 -3.64 7.00
N LEU A 123 11.36 -4.22 7.82
CA LEU A 123 10.02 -3.72 8.10
C LEU A 123 10.05 -2.37 8.82
N LEU A 124 10.93 -2.20 9.81
CA LEU A 124 11.11 -0.93 10.52
C LEU A 124 11.61 0.18 9.58
N ILE A 125 12.57 -0.13 8.70
CA ILE A 125 13.05 0.80 7.68
C ILE A 125 11.90 1.19 6.74
N SER A 126 11.15 0.20 6.24
CA SER A 126 10.02 0.44 5.33
C SER A 126 8.93 1.28 6.00
N GLY A 127 8.59 0.96 7.26
CA GLY A 127 7.63 1.74 8.05
C GLY A 127 8.13 3.16 8.33
N GLY A 128 9.43 3.35 8.57
CA GLY A 128 10.03 4.67 8.72
C GLY A 128 9.93 5.51 7.45
N ILE A 129 10.22 4.91 6.28
CA ILE A 129 10.08 5.58 4.97
C ILE A 129 8.62 5.99 4.73
N LEU A 130 7.67 5.08 4.94
CA LEU A 130 6.24 5.38 4.75
C LEU A 130 5.73 6.42 5.74
N THR A 131 6.17 6.37 6.99
CA THR A 131 5.82 7.37 8.01
C THR A 131 6.36 8.75 7.60
N TRP A 132 7.61 8.81 7.15
CA TRP A 132 8.21 10.05 6.65
C TRP A 132 7.44 10.61 5.45
N ALA A 133 7.13 9.75 4.47
CA ALA A 133 6.33 10.13 3.29
C ALA A 133 4.95 10.67 3.69
N GLY A 134 4.28 10.04 4.66
CA GLY A 134 2.95 10.47 5.11
C GLY A 134 2.91 11.86 5.75
N PHE A 135 4.03 12.34 6.32
CA PHE A 135 4.13 13.68 6.91
C PHE A 135 4.83 14.71 6.01
N ASN A 136 5.37 14.28 4.87
CA ASN A 136 6.13 15.13 3.96
C ASN A 136 5.69 14.88 2.51
N ASP A 137 4.39 14.61 2.31
CA ASP A 137 3.87 14.27 0.99
C ASP A 137 3.98 15.48 0.05
N PRO A 138 4.72 15.39 -1.07
CA PRO A 138 4.82 16.47 -2.04
C PRO A 138 3.48 16.91 -2.64
N GLN A 139 2.46 16.06 -2.57
CA GLN A 139 1.11 16.34 -3.07
C GLN A 139 0.25 17.09 -2.05
N GLU A 140 0.73 17.33 -0.83
CA GLU A 140 -0.02 18.07 0.19
C GLU A 140 -0.12 19.56 -0.16
N ILE A 141 -1.31 20.00 -0.54
CA ILE A 141 -1.61 21.42 -0.79
C ILE A 141 -2.15 22.03 0.50
N ASN A 142 -1.31 22.81 1.18
CA ASN A 142 -1.70 23.63 2.32
C ASN A 142 -2.52 24.85 1.85
N GLY A 143 -3.79 24.62 1.51
CA GLY A 143 -4.69 25.67 1.06
C GLY A 143 -4.99 26.69 2.17
N THR A 144 -4.76 27.97 1.91
CA THR A 144 -5.20 29.05 2.80
C THR A 144 -6.53 29.61 2.33
N LEU A 145 -7.60 29.40 3.12
CA LEU A 145 -8.88 30.05 2.87
C LEU A 145 -8.80 31.51 3.33
N SER A 146 -8.94 32.46 2.39
CA SER A 146 -9.06 33.87 2.75
C SER A 146 -10.45 34.13 3.36
N ALA A 147 -10.49 34.70 4.57
CA ALA A 147 -11.73 35.09 5.25
C ALA A 147 -12.53 36.17 4.49
N ASN A 148 -11.90 36.83 3.51
CA ASN A 148 -12.52 37.80 2.60
C ASN A 148 -13.07 37.14 1.32
N ALA A 149 -13.42 35.85 1.35
CA ALA A 149 -14.14 35.25 0.24
C ALA A 149 -15.49 35.97 0.09
N THR A 150 -15.60 36.85 -0.90
CA THR A 150 -16.88 37.38 -1.38
C THR A 150 -17.79 36.17 -1.57
N PRO A 151 -19.02 36.17 -1.04
CA PRO A 151 -19.96 35.09 -1.32
C PRO A 151 -19.98 34.90 -2.83
N ALA A 152 -19.59 33.71 -3.29
CA ALA A 152 -19.69 33.40 -4.70
C ALA A 152 -21.14 33.66 -5.09
N GLU A 153 -21.37 34.53 -6.08
CA GLU A 153 -22.69 34.65 -6.68
C GLU A 153 -23.15 33.24 -7.06
N ALA A 154 -24.42 32.93 -6.81
CA ALA A 154 -24.97 31.64 -7.16
C ALA A 154 -25.01 31.51 -8.68
N ILE A 155 -23.91 31.04 -9.29
CA ILE A 155 -23.83 30.78 -10.74
C ILE A 155 -24.67 29.54 -11.12
N SER A 156 -25.13 28.78 -10.13
CA SER A 156 -25.89 27.56 -10.38
C SER A 156 -27.41 27.82 -10.34
N PRO A 157 -28.14 27.69 -11.46
CA PRO A 157 -29.61 27.81 -11.51
C PRO A 157 -30.34 26.61 -10.87
N VAL A 158 -29.63 25.81 -10.06
CA VAL A 158 -30.13 24.59 -9.44
C VAL A 158 -30.80 24.96 -8.13
N ALA A 159 -32.06 24.58 -7.95
CA ALA A 159 -32.80 24.83 -6.73
C ALA A 159 -32.09 24.22 -5.51
N ASP A 160 -32.29 24.82 -4.33
CA ASP A 160 -31.57 24.45 -3.11
C ASP A 160 -31.78 22.99 -2.70
N GLN A 161 -33.01 22.49 -2.88
CA GLN A 161 -33.39 21.12 -2.59
C GLN A 161 -32.97 20.08 -3.65
N ASP A 162 -32.51 20.52 -4.83
CA ASP A 162 -32.25 19.62 -5.94
C ASP A 162 -30.78 19.18 -6.00
N TRP A 163 -30.57 17.90 -6.36
CA TRP A 163 -29.24 17.33 -6.60
C TRP A 163 -29.16 16.63 -7.97
N PRO A 164 -29.21 17.40 -9.07
CA PRO A 164 -29.30 16.83 -10.42
C PRO A 164 -27.98 16.24 -10.95
N ALA A 165 -26.84 16.58 -10.36
CA ALA A 165 -25.51 16.15 -10.80
C ALA A 165 -24.65 15.63 -9.63
N TYR A 166 -23.62 14.82 -9.90
CA TYR A 166 -22.77 14.21 -8.86
C TYR A 166 -22.18 15.23 -7.87
N GLY A 167 -21.77 16.41 -8.33
CA GLY A 167 -21.28 17.51 -7.50
C GLY A 167 -22.31 18.58 -7.16
N ARG A 168 -23.62 18.28 -7.28
CA ARG A 168 -24.78 19.18 -7.27
C ARG A 168 -24.84 20.15 -8.45
N ASN A 169 -23.78 20.91 -8.70
CA ASN A 169 -23.68 21.89 -9.78
C ASN A 169 -22.50 21.58 -10.72
N GLN A 170 -22.34 22.37 -11.78
CA GLN A 170 -21.26 22.21 -12.77
C GLN A 170 -19.87 22.52 -12.19
N GLU A 171 -19.80 23.27 -11.10
CA GLU A 171 -18.56 23.55 -10.37
C GLU A 171 -18.11 22.36 -9.50
N GLY A 172 -18.96 21.34 -9.34
CA GLY A 172 -18.59 20.11 -8.65
C GLY A 172 -18.41 20.26 -7.14
N GLN A 173 -18.93 21.35 -6.55
CA GLN A 173 -18.61 21.76 -5.17
C GLN A 173 -19.07 20.78 -4.10
N ARG A 174 -20.07 19.93 -4.41
CA ARG A 174 -20.73 19.05 -3.43
C ARG A 174 -21.21 19.81 -2.19
N PHE A 175 -21.55 21.08 -2.36
CA PHE A 175 -22.04 21.96 -1.31
C PHE A 175 -23.56 22.07 -1.40
N SER A 176 -24.26 21.79 -0.29
CA SER A 176 -25.70 22.00 -0.16
C SER A 176 -25.97 23.34 0.52
N PRO A 177 -26.81 24.22 -0.06
CA PRO A 177 -27.20 25.48 0.57
C PRO A 177 -28.29 25.30 1.66
N LEU A 178 -28.82 24.09 1.85
CA LEU A 178 -29.83 23.81 2.87
C LEU A 178 -29.27 24.02 4.29
N LYS A 179 -30.00 24.78 5.11
CA LYS A 179 -29.59 25.15 6.49
C LYS A 179 -30.49 24.57 7.58
N GLN A 180 -31.41 23.65 7.22
CA GLN A 180 -32.31 23.02 8.18
C GLN A 180 -31.54 22.27 9.28
N ILE A 181 -30.47 21.56 8.89
CA ILE A 181 -29.50 20.96 9.79
C ILE A 181 -28.28 21.88 9.85
N ASN A 182 -27.84 22.22 11.05
CA ASN A 182 -26.70 23.10 11.31
C ASN A 182 -25.95 22.65 12.58
N ALA A 183 -24.85 23.35 12.91
CA ALA A 183 -23.99 23.00 14.04
C ALA A 183 -24.75 22.99 15.39
N ASP A 184 -25.82 23.76 15.52
CA ASP A 184 -26.58 23.88 16.76
C ASP A 184 -27.61 22.77 16.93
N ASN A 185 -28.03 22.07 15.87
CA ASN A 185 -29.11 21.07 15.95
C ASN A 185 -28.76 19.67 15.43
N VAL A 186 -27.57 19.49 14.81
CA VAL A 186 -27.12 18.19 14.26
C VAL A 186 -27.10 17.06 15.30
N HIS A 187 -26.98 17.40 16.58
CA HIS A 187 -26.96 16.43 17.68
C HIS A 187 -28.33 15.80 17.99
N ASN A 188 -29.41 16.21 17.33
CA ASN A 188 -30.77 15.70 17.53
C ASN A 188 -31.27 14.79 16.40
N LEU A 189 -30.37 14.22 15.60
CA LEU A 189 -30.67 13.33 14.45
C LEU A 189 -30.49 11.84 14.80
#